data_AF-F4B3M4-F1
#
_entry.id   AF-F4B3M4-F1
#
_cell.length_a   1.000
_cell.length_b   1.000
_cell.length_c   1.000
_cell.angle_alpha   90.00
_cell.angle_beta   90.00
_cell.angle_gamma   90.00
#
_symmetry.space_group_name_H-M   'P 1'
#
loop_
_entity.id
_entity.type
_entity.pdbx_description
1 polymer ?
#
loop_
_entity_poly.entity_id
_entity_poly.type
_entity_poly.pdbx_seq_one_letter_code
_entity_poly.pdbx_strand_id
1 'polypeptide(L)'
;MWIKEISVKFTCKPQSLNFYCNNRGNVIELTASSSCRYLRLFTKDFRLTFSNGKLFDFNNLSTKKGKDAVTEINSILNSLKPGIVEDLNENSLRYEIPISLLKNFVENLNVESVSPERYLDFNIDYIDYDIGRDFLKNSPRFESERRLKMSLSINNKCLRVIYWLDSSNVETFSSEDCVNWTSNTKIYTVVSNISTFDERYLEIKRFLEKITANNS
;
A
#
# COMPACT_ATOMS: atom_id res chain seq x y z
N MET A 1 3.20 10.42 -24.37
CA MET A 1 2.61 9.53 -23.35
C MET A 1 2.85 10.18 -21.99
N TRP A 2 1.82 10.78 -21.37
CA TRP A 2 1.95 11.31 -20.01
C TRP A 2 2.12 10.13 -19.05
N ILE A 3 3.15 10.18 -18.20
CA ILE A 3 3.40 9.13 -17.21
C ILE A 3 2.24 9.18 -16.21
N LYS A 4 1.40 8.14 -16.20
CA LYS A 4 0.37 7.95 -15.17
C LYS A 4 1.10 7.65 -13.86
N GLU A 5 1.13 8.62 -12.95
CA GLU A 5 1.76 8.46 -11.66
C GLU A 5 0.74 8.01 -10.62
N ILE A 6 1.03 6.89 -9.97
CA ILE A 6 0.33 6.41 -8.80
C ILE A 6 1.28 6.43 -7.61
N SER A 7 0.82 6.92 -6.48
CA SER A 7 1.50 6.79 -5.20
C SER A 7 0.58 6.04 -4.25
N VAL A 8 1.10 4.97 -3.63
CA VAL A 8 0.31 4.10 -2.75
C VAL A 8 1.09 3.89 -1.47
N LYS A 9 0.41 4.01 -0.33
CA LYS A 9 0.91 3.53 0.95
C LYS A 9 -0.16 2.66 1.59
N PHE A 10 0.18 1.42 1.87
CA PHE A 10 -0.68 0.44 2.51
C PHE A 10 0.05 -0.12 3.72
N THR A 11 -0.48 0.12 4.91
CA THR A 11 0.10 -0.38 6.16
C THR A 11 -0.96 -1.19 6.89
N CYS A 12 -0.70 -2.47 7.13
CA CYS A 12 -1.64 -3.38 7.79
C CYS A 12 -0.99 -4.06 9.01
N LYS A 13 -1.76 -4.13 10.09
CA LYS A 13 -1.51 -4.83 11.36
C LYS A 13 -2.83 -5.48 11.80
N PRO A 14 -2.85 -6.46 12.73
CA PRO A 14 -4.05 -7.24 13.06
C PRO A 14 -5.28 -6.38 13.37
N GLN A 15 -5.09 -5.23 14.02
CA GLN A 15 -6.18 -4.36 14.47
C GLN A 15 -6.29 -3.05 13.70
N SER A 16 -5.42 -2.79 12.72
CA SER A 16 -5.39 -1.51 12.03
C SER A 16 -4.91 -1.63 10.59
N LEU A 17 -5.58 -0.94 9.69
CA LEU A 17 -5.21 -0.79 8.29
C LEU A 17 -5.24 0.69 7.93
N ASN A 18 -4.15 1.19 7.37
CA ASN A 18 -4.07 2.50 6.77
C ASN A 18 -3.78 2.35 5.28
N PHE A 19 -4.52 3.08 4.47
CA PHE A 19 -4.34 3.12 3.04
C PHE A 19 -4.35 4.56 2.55
N TYR A 20 -3.37 4.90 1.74
CA TYR A 20 -3.28 6.12 0.98
C TYR A 20 -3.09 5.75 -0.48
N CYS A 21 -3.84 6.39 -1.36
CA CYS A 21 -3.63 6.30 -2.79
C CYS A 21 -3.83 7.66 -3.42
N ASN A 22 -2.85 8.11 -4.19
CA ASN A 22 -3.02 9.20 -5.13
C ASN A 22 -2.94 8.63 -6.55
N ASN A 23 -4.06 8.69 -7.25
CA ASN A 23 -4.20 8.22 -8.62
C ASN A 23 -4.71 9.35 -9.50
N ARG A 24 -3.85 9.88 -10.37
CA ARG A 24 -4.22 10.94 -11.35
C ARG A 24 -4.89 12.16 -10.70
N GLY A 25 -4.46 12.53 -9.49
CA GLY A 25 -5.02 13.64 -8.70
C GLY A 25 -6.22 13.27 -7.82
N ASN A 26 -6.73 12.04 -7.90
CA ASN A 26 -7.71 11.50 -6.96
C ASN A 26 -6.98 10.92 -5.75
N VAL A 27 -7.19 11.52 -4.59
CA VAL A 27 -6.59 11.10 -3.32
C VAL A 27 -7.61 10.38 -2.46
N ILE A 28 -7.29 9.16 -2.05
CA ILE A 28 -8.04 8.36 -1.09
C ILE A 28 -7.16 8.14 0.13
N GLU A 29 -7.65 8.51 1.31
CA GLU A 29 -7.06 8.15 2.59
C GLU A 29 -8.08 7.33 3.37
N LEU A 30 -7.71 6.15 3.83
CA LEU A 30 -8.53 5.29 4.67
C LEU A 30 -7.74 4.91 5.92
N THR A 31 -8.40 5.04 7.07
CA THR A 31 -7.98 4.41 8.32
C THR A 31 -9.11 3.52 8.81
N ALA A 32 -8.82 2.22 8.95
CA ALA A 32 -9.74 1.23 9.47
C ALA A 32 -9.14 0.56 10.71
N SER A 33 -9.94 0.46 11.75
CA SER A 33 -9.64 -0.25 12.99
C SER A 33 -10.93 -0.85 13.56
N SER A 34 -10.83 -1.62 14.65
CA SER A 34 -12.00 -2.18 15.33
C SER A 34 -13.00 -1.11 15.80
N SER A 35 -12.53 0.09 16.15
CA SER A 35 -13.34 1.16 16.74
C SER A 35 -13.59 2.35 15.83
N CYS A 36 -12.88 2.46 14.71
CA CYS A 36 -12.93 3.64 13.87
C CYS A 36 -12.79 3.29 12.38
N ARG A 37 -13.70 3.85 11.58
CA ARG A 37 -13.64 3.82 10.13
C ARG A 37 -13.70 5.24 9.61
N TYR A 38 -12.59 5.63 9.02
CA TYR A 38 -12.35 6.97 8.55
C TYR A 38 -11.90 6.92 7.09
N LEU A 39 -12.52 7.73 6.25
CA LEU A 39 -12.11 7.88 4.87
C LEU A 39 -12.15 9.34 4.45
N ARG A 40 -11.07 9.85 3.85
CA ARG A 40 -11.08 11.09 3.08
C ARG A 40 -10.98 10.76 1.61
N LEU A 41 -11.77 11.47 0.82
CA LEU A 41 -11.70 11.44 -0.62
C LEU A 41 -11.57 12.87 -1.14
N PHE A 42 -10.54 13.08 -1.95
CA PHE A 42 -10.35 14.33 -2.67
C PHE A 42 -10.20 14.03 -4.15
N THR A 43 -11.13 14.52 -4.96
CA THR A 43 -11.08 14.49 -6.42
C THR A 43 -11.33 15.88 -6.96
N LYS A 44 -11.34 16.04 -8.29
CA LYS A 44 -11.76 17.29 -8.92
C LYS A 44 -13.17 17.72 -8.51
N ASP A 45 -14.08 16.76 -8.33
CA ASP A 45 -15.51 17.00 -8.13
C ASP A 45 -15.92 16.88 -6.65
N PHE A 46 -15.13 16.15 -5.84
CA PHE A 46 -15.51 15.75 -4.49
C PHE A 46 -14.45 16.12 -3.46
N ARG A 47 -14.89 16.67 -2.34
CA ARG A 47 -14.10 16.78 -1.11
C ARG A 47 -14.90 16.20 0.04
N LEU A 48 -14.74 14.89 0.25
CA LEU A 48 -15.56 14.12 1.17
C LEU A 48 -14.77 13.65 2.38
N THR A 49 -15.44 13.57 3.51
CA THR A 49 -14.97 12.83 4.68
C THR A 49 -16.08 11.91 5.17
N PHE A 50 -15.80 10.61 5.19
CA PHE A 50 -16.63 9.63 5.86
C PHE A 50 -16.04 9.30 7.23
N SER A 51 -16.88 9.34 8.26
CA SER A 51 -16.50 8.95 9.61
C SER A 51 -17.68 8.26 10.30
N ASN A 52 -17.52 6.98 10.62
CA ASN A 52 -18.48 6.19 11.41
C ASN A 52 -19.95 6.38 10.99
N GLY A 53 -20.23 6.22 9.69
CA GLY A 53 -21.59 6.31 9.12
C GLY A 53 -22.08 7.72 8.80
N LYS A 54 -21.24 8.74 8.92
CA LYS A 54 -21.54 10.11 8.47
C LYS A 54 -20.64 10.46 7.29
N LEU A 55 -21.23 11.00 6.23
CA LEU A 55 -20.53 11.53 5.06
C LEU A 55 -20.69 13.04 5.03
N PHE A 56 -19.56 13.74 5.15
CA PHE A 56 -19.47 15.19 5.04
C PHE A 56 -18.98 15.54 3.65
N ASP A 57 -19.74 16.36 2.93
CA ASP A 57 -19.36 16.92 1.64
C ASP A 57 -19.03 18.39 1.83
N PHE A 58 -17.74 18.72 1.72
CA PHE A 58 -17.24 20.08 1.90
C PHE A 58 -17.40 20.95 0.65
N ASN A 59 -17.62 20.36 -0.53
CA ASN A 59 -17.87 21.14 -1.74
C ASN A 59 -19.31 21.67 -1.74
N ASN A 60 -20.27 20.83 -1.36
CA ASN A 60 -21.69 21.19 -1.32
C ASN A 60 -22.19 21.59 0.08
N LEU A 61 -21.29 21.62 1.08
CA LEU A 61 -21.60 21.92 2.48
C LEU A 61 -22.78 21.08 3.02
N SER A 62 -22.79 19.79 2.69
CA SER A 62 -23.88 18.88 3.04
C SER A 62 -23.42 17.73 3.92
N THR A 63 -24.37 17.07 4.58
CA THR A 63 -24.08 15.89 5.41
C THR A 63 -25.15 14.83 5.22
N LYS A 64 -24.71 13.60 4.92
CA LYS A 64 -25.55 12.40 4.86
C LYS A 64 -25.18 11.45 6.00
N LYS A 65 -26.10 10.57 6.38
CA LYS A 65 -25.95 9.67 7.53
C LYS A 65 -26.43 8.27 7.22
N GLY A 66 -25.89 7.29 7.95
CA GLY A 66 -26.32 5.89 7.90
C GLY A 66 -26.14 5.29 6.49
N LYS A 67 -27.17 4.58 6.04
CA LYS A 67 -27.15 3.84 4.77
C LYS A 67 -26.95 4.75 3.55
N ASP A 68 -27.48 5.96 3.57
CA ASP A 68 -27.33 6.90 2.44
C ASP A 68 -25.87 7.33 2.29
N ALA A 69 -25.22 7.67 3.41
CA ALA A 69 -23.79 8.02 3.45
C ALA A 69 -22.92 6.87 2.93
N VAL A 70 -23.20 5.65 3.38
CA VAL A 70 -22.50 4.43 2.98
C VAL A 70 -22.69 4.12 1.50
N THR A 71 -23.93 4.18 1.01
CA THR A 71 -24.27 3.85 -0.38
C THR A 71 -23.57 4.80 -1.34
N GLU A 72 -23.60 6.10 -1.03
CA GLU A 72 -22.95 7.10 -1.86
C GLU A 72 -21.43 6.97 -1.87
N ILE A 73 -20.78 6.87 -0.70
CA ILE A 73 -19.31 6.80 -0.68
C ILE A 73 -18.82 5.52 -1.37
N ASN A 74 -19.50 4.39 -1.19
CA ASN A 74 -19.15 3.14 -1.88
C ASN A 74 -19.41 3.23 -3.38
N SER A 75 -20.45 3.93 -3.83
CA SER A 75 -20.69 4.19 -5.26
C SER A 75 -19.54 4.99 -5.89
N ILE A 76 -19.08 6.04 -5.21
CA ILE A 76 -17.96 6.86 -5.66
C ILE A 76 -16.66 6.04 -5.65
N LEU A 77 -16.40 5.26 -4.59
CA LEU A 77 -15.22 4.40 -4.56
C LEU A 77 -15.23 3.39 -5.72
N ASN A 78 -16.39 2.78 -6.01
CA ASN A 78 -16.52 1.83 -7.11
C ASN A 78 -16.22 2.44 -8.49
N SER A 79 -16.50 3.73 -8.71
CA SER A 79 -16.13 4.39 -9.97
C SER A 79 -14.63 4.69 -10.07
N LEU A 80 -13.92 4.82 -8.94
CA LEU A 80 -12.48 5.11 -8.90
C LEU A 80 -11.61 3.85 -8.97
N LYS A 81 -12.09 2.71 -8.46
CA LYS A 81 -11.33 1.44 -8.42
C LYS A 81 -10.70 1.02 -9.76
N PRO A 82 -11.40 1.05 -10.90
CA PRO A 82 -10.83 0.58 -12.16
C PRO A 82 -9.57 1.34 -12.59
N GLY A 83 -9.54 2.67 -12.39
CA GLY A 83 -8.37 3.50 -12.74
C GLY A 83 -7.17 3.23 -11.82
N ILE A 84 -7.42 2.96 -10.54
CA ILE A 84 -6.36 2.57 -9.60
C ILE A 84 -5.78 1.19 -9.98
N VAL A 85 -6.65 0.22 -10.30
CA VAL A 85 -6.22 -1.14 -10.69
C VAL A 85 -5.46 -1.11 -12.02
N GLU A 86 -5.91 -0.32 -13.00
CA GLU A 86 -5.20 -0.08 -14.26
C GLU A 86 -3.78 0.40 -13.99
N ASP A 87 -3.62 1.47 -13.20
CA ASP A 87 -2.29 2.05 -12.94
C ASP A 87 -1.40 1.12 -12.10
N LEU A 88 -1.97 0.33 -11.17
CA LEU A 88 -1.22 -0.72 -10.47
C LEU A 88 -0.70 -1.79 -11.44
N ASN A 89 -1.54 -2.29 -12.35
CA ASN A 89 -1.12 -3.29 -13.34
C ASN A 89 -0.05 -2.73 -14.29
N GLU A 90 -0.19 -1.49 -14.76
CA GLU A 90 0.83 -0.84 -15.60
C GLU A 90 2.19 -0.75 -14.87
N ASN A 91 2.20 -0.37 -13.59
CA ASN A 91 3.43 -0.33 -12.78
C ASN A 91 4.01 -1.73 -12.54
N SER A 92 3.16 -2.74 -12.29
CA SER A 92 3.61 -4.13 -12.15
C SER A 92 4.24 -4.66 -13.42
N LEU A 93 3.64 -4.43 -14.59
CA LEU A 93 4.19 -4.86 -15.88
C LEU A 93 5.51 -4.15 -16.21
N ARG A 94 5.61 -2.86 -15.89
CA ARG A 94 6.79 -2.05 -16.21
C ARG A 94 7.99 -2.36 -15.30
N TYR A 95 7.74 -2.53 -14.01
CA TYR A 95 8.80 -2.62 -13.00
C TYR A 95 8.90 -4.01 -12.35
N GLU A 96 8.06 -4.96 -12.79
CA GLU A 96 8.00 -6.33 -12.29
C GLU A 96 7.82 -6.42 -10.78
N ILE A 97 7.01 -5.50 -10.22
CA ILE A 97 6.73 -5.40 -8.78
C ILE A 97 5.45 -6.16 -8.37
N PRO A 98 5.39 -6.69 -7.13
CA PRO A 98 4.30 -7.55 -6.66
C PRO A 98 3.08 -6.74 -6.21
N ILE A 99 1.99 -6.73 -6.96
CA ILE A 99 0.83 -5.86 -6.67
C ILE A 99 -0.42 -6.59 -6.17
N SER A 100 -0.43 -7.92 -6.11
CA SER A 100 -1.67 -8.69 -5.90
C SER A 100 -2.35 -8.33 -4.58
N LEU A 101 -1.59 -8.04 -3.52
CA LEU A 101 -2.15 -7.56 -2.26
C LEU A 101 -2.88 -6.22 -2.41
N LEU A 102 -2.23 -5.23 -3.03
CA LEU A 102 -2.81 -3.90 -3.25
C LEU A 102 -4.03 -3.97 -4.16
N LYS A 103 -3.93 -4.74 -5.25
CA LYS A 103 -5.03 -4.96 -6.19
C LYS A 103 -6.22 -5.60 -5.49
N ASN A 104 -6.00 -6.67 -4.74
CA ASN A 104 -7.03 -7.35 -3.97
C ASN A 104 -7.69 -6.39 -2.96
N PHE A 105 -6.91 -5.57 -2.26
CA PHE A 105 -7.47 -4.55 -1.36
C PHE A 105 -8.33 -3.52 -2.09
N VAL A 106 -7.85 -2.96 -3.21
CA VAL A 106 -8.57 -1.93 -3.97
C VAL A 106 -9.87 -2.48 -4.56
N GLU A 107 -9.83 -3.66 -5.17
CA GLU A 107 -11.02 -4.30 -5.73
C GLU A 107 -12.11 -4.52 -4.66
N ASN A 108 -11.69 -4.95 -3.47
CA ASN A 108 -12.56 -5.21 -2.33
C ASN A 108 -12.81 -3.99 -1.43
N LEU A 109 -12.30 -2.80 -1.79
CA LEU A 109 -12.42 -1.61 -0.96
C LEU A 109 -13.90 -1.21 -0.81
N ASN A 110 -14.41 -1.38 0.40
CA ASN A 110 -15.74 -0.96 0.79
C ASN A 110 -15.65 -0.47 2.23
N VAL A 111 -16.16 0.74 2.48
CA VAL A 111 -15.97 1.44 3.75
C VAL A 111 -16.52 0.66 4.95
N GLU A 112 -17.46 -0.28 4.74
CA GLU A 112 -18.09 -1.07 5.80
C GLU A 112 -17.47 -2.44 6.05
N SER A 113 -16.62 -2.95 5.15
CA SER A 113 -16.15 -4.34 5.21
C SER A 113 -14.63 -4.48 5.26
N VAL A 114 -13.90 -3.37 5.42
CA VAL A 114 -12.45 -3.44 5.63
C VAL A 114 -12.15 -4.11 6.96
N SER A 115 -11.58 -5.31 6.89
CA SER A 115 -11.04 -6.07 8.01
C SER A 115 -9.53 -6.26 7.79
N PRO A 116 -8.65 -5.74 8.67
CA PRO A 116 -7.20 -5.85 8.51
C PRO A 116 -6.71 -7.31 8.42
N GLU A 117 -7.30 -8.21 9.21
CA GLU A 117 -6.94 -9.63 9.26
C GLU A 117 -7.03 -10.34 7.90
N ARG A 118 -7.91 -9.88 6.99
CA ARG A 118 -8.04 -10.45 5.64
C ARG A 118 -6.83 -10.20 4.75
N TYR A 119 -5.97 -9.26 5.13
CA TYR A 119 -4.80 -8.85 4.36
C TYR A 119 -3.49 -9.30 5.00
N LEU A 120 -3.57 -10.08 6.07
CA LEU A 120 -2.44 -10.71 6.74
C LEU A 120 -2.50 -12.22 6.52
N ASP A 121 -1.35 -12.87 6.68
CA ASP A 121 -1.22 -14.32 6.63
C ASP A 121 -0.75 -14.85 8.00
N PHE A 122 -0.88 -16.14 8.26
CA PHE A 122 -0.71 -16.75 9.58
C PHE A 122 0.60 -16.35 10.30
N ASN A 123 1.73 -16.27 9.56
CA ASN A 123 3.04 -15.91 10.13
C ASN A 123 3.43 -14.43 9.88
N ILE A 124 2.53 -13.63 9.31
CA ILE A 124 2.79 -12.25 8.90
C ILE A 124 1.81 -11.34 9.63
N ASP A 125 2.30 -10.67 10.67
CA ASP A 125 1.51 -9.77 11.51
C ASP A 125 1.72 -8.28 11.16
N TYR A 126 2.57 -7.97 10.18
CA TYR A 126 2.76 -6.62 9.69
C TYR A 126 3.18 -6.59 8.24
N ILE A 127 2.57 -5.68 7.49
CA ILE A 127 3.01 -5.30 6.15
C ILE A 127 2.91 -3.79 5.96
N ASP A 128 3.97 -3.19 5.42
CA ASP A 128 4.01 -1.80 4.95
C ASP A 128 4.47 -1.80 3.50
N TYR A 129 3.59 -1.38 2.60
CA TYR A 129 3.80 -1.38 1.16
C TYR A 129 3.68 0.07 0.67
N ASP A 130 4.76 0.62 0.12
CA ASP A 130 4.89 2.04 -0.19
C ASP A 130 5.52 2.23 -1.57
N ILE A 131 4.67 2.56 -2.57
CA ILE A 131 5.06 2.96 -3.92
C ILE A 131 5.03 4.48 -3.97
N GLY A 132 6.18 5.09 -4.23
CA GLY A 132 6.27 6.54 -4.31
C GLY A 132 7.56 7.01 -4.96
N ARG A 133 7.86 8.30 -4.79
CA ARG A 133 9.13 8.91 -5.16
C ARG A 133 9.87 9.32 -3.89
N ASP A 134 11.19 9.20 -3.92
CA ASP A 134 12.06 9.67 -2.85
C ASP A 134 13.27 10.38 -3.44
N PHE A 135 13.88 11.28 -2.67
CA PHE A 135 15.05 12.02 -3.13
C PHE A 135 16.32 11.18 -2.96
N LEU A 136 17.15 11.17 -4.00
CA LEU A 136 18.46 10.52 -3.98
C LEU A 136 19.41 11.31 -3.07
N LYS A 137 19.72 10.75 -1.90
CA LYS A 137 20.58 11.39 -0.89
C LYS A 137 21.98 11.76 -1.37
N ASN A 138 22.46 11.08 -2.42
CA ASN A 138 23.82 11.23 -2.94
C ASN A 138 23.89 12.13 -4.18
N SER A 139 22.76 12.71 -4.64
CA SER A 139 22.73 13.61 -5.78
C SER A 139 22.62 15.06 -5.33
N PRO A 140 23.61 15.94 -5.62
CA PRO A 140 23.53 17.36 -5.29
C PRO A 140 22.44 18.10 -6.09
N ARG A 141 21.78 17.42 -7.03
CA ARG A 141 20.73 17.97 -7.91
C ARG A 141 19.31 17.77 -7.38
N PHE A 142 19.12 17.22 -6.18
CA PHE A 142 17.79 16.85 -5.64
C PHE A 142 17.00 15.96 -6.62
N GLU A 143 17.71 15.04 -7.28
CA GLU A 143 17.07 14.08 -8.18
C GLU A 143 16.17 13.15 -7.36
N SER A 144 14.94 12.94 -7.85
CA SER A 144 13.99 12.01 -7.24
C SER A 144 13.90 10.75 -8.10
N GLU A 145 13.90 9.59 -7.46
CA GLU A 145 13.67 8.32 -8.11
C GLU A 145 12.42 7.65 -7.55
N ARG A 146 11.74 6.87 -8.38
CA ARG A 146 10.65 6.02 -7.90
C ARG A 146 11.19 4.87 -7.07
N ARG A 147 10.48 4.51 -6.02
CA ARG A 147 10.80 3.36 -5.18
C ARG A 147 9.56 2.56 -4.82
N LEU A 148 9.77 1.26 -4.67
CA LEU A 148 8.95 0.38 -3.86
C LEU A 148 9.67 0.14 -2.54
N LYS A 149 9.10 0.60 -1.43
CA LYS A 149 9.50 0.18 -0.09
C LYS A 149 8.49 -0.83 0.44
N MET A 150 8.99 -2.00 0.83
CA MET A 150 8.20 -3.02 1.48
C MET A 150 8.80 -3.31 2.85
N SER A 151 7.97 -3.38 3.88
CA SER A 151 8.36 -3.92 5.19
C SER A 151 7.40 -5.03 5.59
N LEU A 152 7.92 -6.10 6.19
CA LEU A 152 7.18 -7.27 6.64
C LEU A 152 7.63 -7.62 8.04
N SER A 153 6.74 -8.14 8.89
CA SER A 153 7.14 -8.87 10.10
C SER A 153 6.80 -10.34 9.91
N ILE A 154 7.79 -11.20 10.12
CA ILE A 154 7.68 -12.66 9.98
C ILE A 154 8.20 -13.27 11.28
N ASN A 155 7.34 -13.94 12.05
CA ASN A 155 7.73 -14.54 13.34
C ASN A 155 8.49 -13.57 14.26
N ASN A 156 8.00 -12.33 14.42
CA ASN A 156 8.62 -11.25 15.19
C ASN A 156 10.00 -10.78 14.68
N LYS A 157 10.35 -11.08 13.43
CA LYS A 157 11.52 -10.51 12.76
C LYS A 157 11.06 -9.62 11.62
N CYS A 158 11.51 -8.38 11.64
CA CYS A 158 11.12 -7.40 10.66
C CYS A 158 12.12 -7.31 9.52
N LEU A 159 11.57 -7.29 8.32
CA LEU A 159 12.26 -7.12 7.06
C LEU A 159 11.88 -5.79 6.45
N ARG A 160 12.82 -5.11 5.81
CA ARG A 160 12.51 -4.02 4.89
C ARG A 160 13.37 -4.10 3.66
N VAL A 161 12.76 -3.90 2.51
CA VAL A 161 13.43 -3.74 1.23
C VAL A 161 12.99 -2.43 0.59
N ILE A 162 13.95 -1.66 0.10
CA ILE A 162 13.74 -0.52 -0.78
C ILE A 162 14.28 -0.93 -2.15
N TYR A 163 13.38 -1.07 -3.12
CA TYR A 163 13.70 -1.33 -4.52
C TYR A 163 13.49 -0.04 -5.31
N TRP A 164 14.59 0.51 -5.82
CA TRP A 164 14.59 1.72 -6.64
C TRP A 164 14.21 1.35 -8.07
N LEU A 165 13.05 1.81 -8.52
CA LEU A 165 12.37 1.26 -9.70
C LEU A 165 13.07 1.60 -11.02
N ASP A 166 13.78 2.72 -11.08
CA ASP A 166 14.38 3.21 -12.33
C ASP A 166 15.85 2.74 -12.46
N SER A 167 16.58 2.61 -11.35
CA SER A 167 17.97 2.16 -11.26
C SER A 167 18.12 0.67 -10.94
N SER A 168 17.05 0.01 -10.50
CA SER A 168 17.03 -1.36 -9.99
C SER A 168 17.93 -1.59 -8.77
N ASN A 169 18.36 -0.51 -8.09
CA ASN A 169 19.14 -0.62 -6.85
C ASN A 169 18.28 -1.19 -5.72
N VAL A 170 18.90 -1.98 -4.85
CA VAL A 170 18.21 -2.64 -3.74
C VAL A 170 18.90 -2.31 -2.43
N GLU A 171 18.12 -1.82 -1.47
CA GLU A 171 18.58 -1.64 -0.09
C GLU A 171 17.76 -2.54 0.83
N THR A 172 18.47 -3.25 1.72
CA THR A 172 17.88 -4.29 2.55
C THR A 172 18.18 -4.04 4.01
N PHE A 173 17.16 -4.16 4.85
CA PHE A 173 17.24 -3.87 6.27
C PHE A 173 16.51 -4.94 7.08
N SER A 174 16.97 -5.14 8.30
CA SER A 174 16.26 -5.91 9.31
C SER A 174 16.06 -5.11 10.58
N SER A 175 15.10 -5.55 11.40
CA SER A 175 14.77 -4.95 12.68
C SER A 175 14.13 -6.01 13.58
N GLU A 176 14.33 -5.91 14.89
CA GLU A 176 13.63 -6.76 15.88
C GLU A 176 12.28 -6.15 16.31
N ASP A 177 12.10 -4.84 16.15
CA ASP A 177 10.95 -4.08 16.64
C ASP A 177 10.15 -3.37 15.53
N CYS A 178 10.55 -3.54 14.26
CA CYS A 178 10.00 -2.85 13.08
C CYS A 178 10.17 -1.31 13.12
N VAL A 179 10.97 -0.77 14.04
CA VAL A 179 11.18 0.67 14.26
C VAL A 179 12.63 1.03 13.99
N ASN A 180 13.57 0.30 14.59
CA ASN A 180 15.00 0.52 14.48
C ASN A 180 15.59 -0.42 13.42
N TRP A 181 15.97 0.16 12.28
CA TRP A 181 16.39 -0.59 11.10
C TRP A 181 17.91 -0.61 10.94
N THR A 182 18.48 -1.80 10.79
CA THR A 182 19.90 -2.00 10.50
C THR A 182 20.06 -2.57 9.09
N SER A 183 21.06 -2.10 8.35
CA SER A 183 21.40 -2.68 7.03
C SER A 183 21.68 -4.18 7.18
N ASN A 184 21.12 -5.00 6.30
CA ASN A 184 21.24 -6.45 6.36
C ASN A 184 21.49 -7.05 4.98
N THR A 185 22.71 -7.54 4.78
CA THR A 185 23.15 -8.17 3.53
C THR A 185 22.72 -9.64 3.40
N LYS A 186 22.20 -10.27 4.45
CA LYS A 186 21.79 -11.68 4.48
C LYS A 186 20.27 -11.88 4.52
N ILE A 187 19.57 -11.00 3.83
CA ILE A 187 18.11 -10.94 3.83
C ILE A 187 17.44 -12.22 3.31
N TYR A 188 18.12 -12.94 2.40
CA TYR A 188 17.66 -14.20 1.81
C TYR A 188 17.27 -15.25 2.87
N THR A 189 17.97 -15.28 4.01
CA THR A 189 17.68 -16.18 5.13
C THR A 189 16.34 -15.92 5.80
N VAL A 190 15.88 -14.66 5.77
CA VAL A 190 14.57 -14.27 6.32
C VAL A 190 13.48 -14.56 5.28
N VAL A 191 13.73 -14.22 4.02
CA VAL A 191 12.80 -14.46 2.90
C VAL A 191 12.51 -15.96 2.72
N SER A 192 13.52 -16.82 2.85
CA SER A 192 13.34 -18.27 2.76
C SER A 192 12.39 -18.83 3.82
N ASN A 193 12.29 -18.18 4.98
CA ASN A 193 11.42 -18.59 6.10
C ASN A 193 9.97 -18.14 5.93
N ILE A 194 9.64 -17.42 4.86
CA ILE A 194 8.24 -17.10 4.52
C ILE A 194 7.56 -18.40 4.08
N SER A 195 6.82 -19.01 5.00
CA SER A 195 5.94 -20.15 4.74
C SER A 195 4.50 -19.65 4.63
N THR A 196 3.97 -19.60 3.41
CA THR A 196 2.64 -19.06 3.07
C THR A 196 2.00 -19.88 1.95
N PHE A 197 0.68 -20.00 1.98
CA PHE A 197 -0.14 -20.52 0.87
C PHE A 197 -0.98 -19.43 0.21
N ASP A 198 -0.87 -18.18 0.68
CA ASP A 198 -1.57 -17.04 0.10
C ASP A 198 -0.82 -16.56 -1.14
N GLU A 199 -1.46 -16.62 -2.31
CA GLU A 199 -0.88 -16.18 -3.58
C GLU A 199 -0.36 -14.74 -3.55
N ARG A 200 -0.98 -13.86 -2.75
CA ARG A 200 -0.54 -12.47 -2.58
C ARG A 200 0.85 -12.41 -1.93
N TYR A 201 1.10 -13.28 -0.96
CA TYR A 201 2.37 -13.36 -0.26
C TYR A 201 3.39 -14.26 -0.98
N LEU A 202 2.94 -15.24 -1.77
CA LEU A 202 3.80 -15.99 -2.68
C LEU A 202 4.39 -15.08 -3.77
N GLU A 203 3.60 -14.16 -4.33
CA GLU A 203 4.09 -13.15 -5.28
C GLU A 203 5.16 -12.26 -4.64
N ILE A 204 4.89 -11.74 -3.43
CA ILE A 204 5.86 -10.96 -2.64
C ILE A 204 7.14 -11.77 -2.41
N LYS A 205 7.03 -13.03 -1.97
CA LYS A 205 8.18 -13.89 -1.71
C LYS A 205 9.04 -14.08 -2.97
N ARG A 206 8.43 -14.43 -4.10
CA ARG A 206 9.13 -14.62 -5.38
C ARG A 206 9.85 -13.34 -5.82
N PHE A 207 9.21 -12.19 -5.65
CA PHE A 207 9.83 -10.90 -5.95
C PHE A 207 11.05 -10.64 -5.06
N LEU A 208 10.92 -10.85 -3.74
CA LEU A 208 12.01 -10.67 -2.79
C LEU A 208 13.18 -11.62 -3.08
N GLU A 209 12.91 -12.89 -3.39
CA GLU A 209 13.94 -13.86 -3.80
C GLU A 209 14.69 -13.40 -5.05
N LYS A 210 13.97 -12.92 -6.08
CA LYS A 210 14.56 -12.43 -7.33
C LYS A 210 15.49 -11.24 -7.12
N ILE A 211 15.05 -10.20 -6.40
CA ILE A 211 15.84 -8.97 -6.25
C ILE A 211 17.01 -9.14 -5.26
N THR A 212 16.95 -10.14 -4.38
CA THR A 212 18.00 -10.39 -3.39
C THR A 212 19.06 -11.38 -3.88
N ALA A 213 18.70 -12.31 -4.77
CA ALA A 213 19.66 -13.21 -5.43
C ALA A 213 20.64 -12.48 -6.36
N ASN A 214 20.24 -11.34 -6.94
CA ASN A 214 21.10 -10.54 -7.83
C ASN A 214 22.13 -9.68 -7.07
N ASN A 215 22.05 -9.62 -5.73
CA ASN A 215 22.95 -8.82 -4.87
C ASN A 215 23.86 -9.69 -3.99
N SER A 216 23.86 -11.01 -4.21
CA SER A 216 24.71 -12.00 -3.54
C SER A 216 25.75 -12.56 -4.50
#